data_AF-A0A7W6KQX2-F1
#
_entry.id   AF-A0A7W6KQX2-F1
#
_cell.length_a   1.000
_cell.length_b   1.000
_cell.length_c   1.000
_cell.angle_alpha   90.00
_cell.angle_beta   90.00
_cell.angle_gamma   90.00
#
_symmetry.space_group_name_H-M   'P 1'
#
loop_
_entity.id
_entity.type
_entity.pdbx_description
1 polymer ?
#
loop_
_entity_poly.entity_id
_entity_poly.type
_entity_poly.pdbx_seq_one_letter_code
_entity_poly.pdbx_strand_id
1 'polypeptide(L)'
;MTHRMFVAFAGGGAKALIHLGALRALEAKGVDFRGLSGTSAGALVATLKASGFSADELLNPLDKSSVISRLGEIRPSIKQAKHLFGRWGWWKVWLFRTAMPMLPTILCASLVGVALTLILVGALLAWGRIYLATAIFAALIILLCCVVTSLLSGLARSREFSEALGILLQQRMFPSEPERVVRMGDYGCDGRPILKIVSANLTTGKMELFSPERTPNVPVADAVAASISLPIIFEPLIIDENLHMDGGIVSNLPAWSFDEERELDPDAITLAVEIQTTTERRILNRLNWLGAFIQTGLFGSSELNLRAAGQAERLELSTSLHLLEFDLSIDRAVKEVLDAETAATAKLDKWLFQTPETYAEACRFTKGLVDDVIEAALDQRNPKVRVAIAIPDVGHTRSLRLRYSTGYEGHHDERMLIPIDGTVAGQAWKTGDSWFELAPLSPEFSLAAPEHRLRRKALRSDLKWVLCIPISIGDGPVGFVVQIDGGRDLPEDETVGTMITSIETDVREFFGMLADRFKEMEE
;
A
#
# COMPACT_ATOMS: atom_id res chain seq x y z
N MET A 1 -15.32 10.54 15.28
CA MET A 1 -14.18 9.88 15.95
C MET A 1 -12.95 10.17 15.10
N THR A 2 -11.83 10.59 15.68
CA THR A 2 -10.56 10.75 14.93
C THR A 2 -9.89 9.38 14.81
N HIS A 3 -9.72 8.89 13.58
CA HIS A 3 -9.07 7.60 13.33
C HIS A 3 -7.55 7.79 13.33
N ARG A 4 -6.85 7.03 14.18
CA ARG A 4 -5.38 6.99 14.19
C ARG A 4 -4.91 6.08 13.06
N MET A 5 -4.01 6.57 12.21
CA MET A 5 -3.57 5.80 11.04
C MET A 5 -2.07 5.86 10.78
N PHE A 6 -1.53 4.73 10.34
CA PHE A 6 -0.26 4.62 9.65
C PHE A 6 -0.54 4.54 8.15
N VAL A 7 0.06 5.41 7.34
CA VAL A 7 -0.27 5.50 5.90
C VAL A 7 0.98 5.28 5.06
N ALA A 8 0.94 4.28 4.18
CA ALA A 8 2.03 3.94 3.26
C ALA A 8 1.65 4.30 1.83
N PHE A 9 2.45 5.16 1.17
CA PHE A 9 2.24 5.59 -0.21
C PHE A 9 3.16 4.84 -1.18
N ALA A 10 2.58 4.16 -2.14
CA ALA A 10 3.33 3.44 -3.17
C ALA A 10 4.16 4.37 -4.09
N GLY A 11 5.19 3.83 -4.73
CA GLY A 11 5.83 4.50 -5.86
C GLY A 11 4.89 4.62 -7.07
N GLY A 12 5.13 5.62 -7.92
CA GLY A 12 4.25 5.87 -9.08
C GLY A 12 4.70 6.96 -10.06
N GLY A 13 5.82 7.65 -9.84
CA GLY A 13 6.27 8.76 -10.69
C GLY A 13 5.24 9.89 -10.76
N ALA A 14 4.90 10.35 -11.96
CA ALA A 14 3.91 11.42 -12.19
C ALA A 14 2.51 11.09 -11.64
N LYS A 15 2.22 9.80 -11.42
CA LYS A 15 0.96 9.36 -10.81
C LYS A 15 0.81 9.76 -9.35
N ALA A 16 1.83 10.29 -8.70
CA ALA A 16 1.72 10.76 -7.31
C ALA A 16 0.66 11.83 -7.07
N LEU A 17 0.13 12.47 -8.13
CA LEU A 17 -1.09 13.27 -8.04
C LEU A 17 -2.26 12.49 -7.43
N ILE A 18 -2.40 11.20 -7.75
CA ILE A 18 -3.46 10.34 -7.21
C ILE A 18 -3.33 10.18 -5.69
N HIS A 19 -2.11 10.17 -5.15
CA HIS A 19 -1.88 10.17 -3.70
C HIS A 19 -2.37 11.45 -3.04
N LEU A 20 -2.37 12.59 -3.74
CA LEU A 20 -2.94 13.83 -3.21
C LEU A 20 -4.46 13.68 -3.05
N GLY A 21 -5.15 13.05 -4.00
CA GLY A 21 -6.59 12.76 -3.86
C GLY A 21 -6.89 11.88 -2.65
N ALA A 22 -6.10 10.82 -2.45
CA ALA A 22 -6.19 9.98 -1.25
C ALA A 22 -5.93 10.79 0.04
N LEU A 23 -4.90 11.63 0.03
CA LEU A 23 -4.53 12.45 1.17
C LEU A 23 -5.64 13.46 1.53
N ARG A 24 -6.25 14.12 0.53
CA ARG A 24 -7.42 15.01 0.73
C ARG A 24 -8.57 14.28 1.40
N ALA A 25 -8.89 13.08 0.90
CA ALA A 25 -9.96 12.27 1.46
C ALA A 25 -9.67 11.88 2.94
N LEU A 26 -8.44 11.50 3.26
CA LEU A 26 -8.03 11.19 4.64
C LEU A 26 -8.07 12.43 5.55
N GLU A 27 -7.62 13.58 5.07
CA GLU A 27 -7.69 14.85 5.80
C GLU A 27 -9.14 15.27 6.07
N ALA A 28 -10.02 15.14 5.08
CA ALA A 28 -11.45 15.45 5.22
C ALA A 28 -12.16 14.56 6.28
N LYS A 29 -11.66 13.34 6.50
CA LYS A 29 -12.14 12.44 7.57
C LYS A 29 -11.51 12.68 8.94
N GLY A 30 -10.62 13.69 9.06
CA GLY A 30 -9.98 14.02 10.33
C GLY A 30 -9.04 12.92 10.82
N VAL A 31 -8.33 12.24 9.92
CA VAL A 31 -7.36 11.22 10.27
C VAL A 31 -6.20 11.81 11.09
N ASP A 32 -5.89 11.15 12.21
CA ASP A 32 -4.72 11.40 13.04
C ASP A 32 -3.55 10.55 12.52
N PHE A 33 -2.65 11.16 11.74
CA PHE A 33 -1.51 10.47 11.15
C PHE A 33 -0.45 10.17 12.22
N ARG A 34 -0.26 8.89 12.56
CA ARG A 34 0.77 8.42 13.50
C ARG A 34 2.09 8.13 12.81
N GLY A 35 2.04 7.69 11.57
CA GLY A 35 3.21 7.51 10.74
C GLY A 35 2.88 7.51 9.27
N LEU A 36 3.85 7.94 8.47
CA LEU A 36 3.78 8.07 7.03
C LEU A 36 5.00 7.38 6.42
N SER A 37 4.78 6.44 5.53
CA SER A 37 5.86 5.81 4.78
C SER A 37 5.66 5.96 3.30
N GLY A 38 6.75 5.95 2.54
CA GLY A 38 6.64 6.09 1.10
C GLY A 38 7.86 5.62 0.33
N THR A 39 7.59 5.24 -0.92
CA THR A 39 8.61 4.88 -1.90
C THR A 39 8.48 5.79 -3.12
N SER A 40 9.61 6.22 -3.69
CA SER A 40 9.63 7.07 -4.88
C SER A 40 8.75 8.31 -4.69
N ALA A 41 7.89 8.63 -5.65
CA ALA A 41 7.00 9.77 -5.56
C ALA A 41 6.03 9.71 -4.35
N GLY A 42 5.76 8.51 -3.79
CA GLY A 42 5.05 8.36 -2.52
C GLY A 42 5.87 8.85 -1.32
N ALA A 43 7.20 8.72 -1.34
CA ALA A 43 8.08 9.26 -0.30
C ALA A 43 8.01 10.78 -0.21
N LEU A 44 7.88 11.46 -1.36
CA LEU A 44 7.69 12.92 -1.40
C LEU A 44 6.37 13.32 -0.72
N VAL A 45 5.26 12.66 -1.06
CA VAL A 45 3.94 12.94 -0.46
C VAL A 45 3.95 12.65 1.05
N ALA A 46 4.50 11.50 1.45
CA ALA A 46 4.67 11.11 2.85
C ALA A 46 5.47 12.17 3.63
N THR A 47 6.60 12.61 3.07
CA THR A 47 7.49 13.61 3.69
C THR A 47 6.80 14.95 3.86
N LEU A 48 6.15 15.46 2.81
CA LEU A 48 5.46 16.75 2.87
C LEU A 48 4.32 16.69 3.89
N LYS A 49 3.50 15.63 3.88
CA LYS A 49 2.46 15.48 4.88
C LYS A 49 3.01 15.37 6.30
N ALA A 50 4.08 14.58 6.51
CA ALA A 50 4.71 14.40 7.82
C ALA A 50 5.31 15.70 8.37
N SER A 51 5.70 16.60 7.47
CA SER A 51 6.24 17.93 7.79
C SER A 51 5.14 18.96 8.07
N GLY A 52 3.87 18.55 8.01
CA GLY A 52 2.71 19.38 8.34
C GLY A 52 2.09 20.13 7.16
N PHE A 53 2.42 19.79 5.91
CA PHE A 53 1.69 20.34 4.76
C PHE A 53 0.32 19.67 4.61
N SER A 54 -0.71 20.44 4.28
CA SER A 54 -2.02 19.87 3.89
C SER A 54 -2.05 19.52 2.41
N ALA A 55 -2.97 18.65 1.99
CA ALA A 55 -3.11 18.30 0.57
C ALA A 55 -3.49 19.51 -0.30
N ASP A 56 -4.26 20.46 0.23
CA ASP A 56 -4.56 21.74 -0.42
C ASP A 56 -3.30 22.58 -0.66
N GLU A 57 -2.32 22.56 0.25
CA GLU A 57 -1.04 23.26 0.03
C GLU A 57 -0.17 22.58 -1.03
N LEU A 58 -0.37 21.28 -1.25
CA LEU A 58 0.36 20.52 -2.25
C LEU A 58 -0.19 20.75 -3.66
N LEU A 59 -1.51 20.77 -3.80
CA LEU A 59 -2.20 21.22 -5.00
C LEU A 59 -3.59 21.71 -4.62
N ASN A 60 -3.82 23.02 -4.79
CA ASN A 60 -5.10 23.64 -4.52
C ASN A 60 -5.94 23.68 -5.81
N PRO A 61 -7.13 23.03 -5.83
CA PRO A 61 -8.01 23.03 -7.00
C PRO A 61 -8.58 24.40 -7.39
N LEU A 62 -8.71 25.32 -6.42
CA LEU A 62 -9.41 26.60 -6.61
C LEU A 62 -8.50 27.66 -7.24
N ASP A 63 -7.35 27.91 -6.62
CA ASP A 63 -6.38 28.92 -7.09
C ASP A 63 -5.29 28.33 -7.98
N LYS A 64 -5.26 26.99 -8.12
CA LYS A 64 -4.29 26.24 -8.93
C LYS A 64 -2.84 26.41 -8.46
N SER A 65 -2.63 26.86 -7.22
CA SER A 65 -1.34 26.86 -6.57
C SER A 65 -0.89 25.42 -6.28
N SER A 66 0.41 25.19 -6.30
CA SER A 66 0.98 23.87 -6.04
C SER A 66 2.29 23.96 -5.27
N VAL A 67 2.71 22.85 -4.68
CA VAL A 67 4.05 22.74 -4.08
C VAL A 67 5.15 23.02 -5.11
N ILE A 68 4.91 22.69 -6.38
CA ILE A 68 5.85 22.95 -7.47
C ILE A 68 6.03 24.45 -7.70
N SER A 69 4.96 25.25 -7.62
CA SER A 69 5.11 26.72 -7.72
C SER A 69 5.89 27.28 -6.53
N ARG A 70 5.69 26.77 -5.30
CA ARG A 70 6.47 27.17 -4.12
C ARG A 70 7.95 26.78 -4.23
N LEU A 71 8.25 25.58 -4.73
CA LEU A 71 9.62 25.17 -5.05
C LEU A 71 10.26 26.09 -6.10
N GLY A 72 9.47 26.57 -7.06
CA GLY A 72 9.88 27.55 -8.07
C GLY A 72 10.21 28.94 -7.51
N GLU A 73 9.59 29.34 -6.40
CA GLU A 73 9.89 30.59 -5.68
C GLU A 73 11.25 30.49 -4.98
N ILE A 74 11.53 29.35 -4.33
CA ILE A 74 12.83 29.07 -3.69
C ILE A 74 13.92 28.94 -4.76
N ARG A 75 13.63 28.20 -5.83
CA ARG A 75 14.57 27.94 -6.91
C ARG A 75 13.92 28.21 -8.27
N PRO A 76 14.23 29.35 -8.92
CA PRO A 76 13.62 29.75 -10.20
C PRO A 76 13.82 28.77 -11.36
N SER A 77 14.73 27.78 -11.24
CA SER A 77 14.85 26.70 -12.21
C SER A 77 13.64 25.75 -12.21
N ILE A 78 12.91 25.61 -11.10
CA ILE A 78 11.83 24.63 -10.91
C ILE A 78 10.43 25.27 -11.05
N LYS A 79 10.10 25.81 -12.22
CA LYS A 79 8.78 26.44 -12.44
C LYS A 79 7.62 25.46 -12.71
N GLN A 80 7.94 24.23 -13.14
CA GLN A 80 7.00 23.21 -13.58
C GLN A 80 7.56 21.84 -13.22
N ALA A 81 6.70 20.81 -13.15
CA ALA A 81 7.13 19.47 -12.76
C ALA A 81 8.22 18.91 -13.70
N LYS A 82 8.12 19.15 -15.02
CA LYS A 82 9.18 18.80 -15.98
C LYS A 82 10.55 19.46 -15.71
N HIS A 83 10.61 20.55 -14.95
CA HIS A 83 11.88 21.20 -14.61
C HIS A 83 12.62 20.50 -13.47
N LEU A 84 11.97 19.57 -12.75
CA LEU A 84 12.64 18.68 -11.80
C LEU A 84 13.77 17.85 -12.47
N PHE A 85 13.69 17.67 -13.79
CA PHE A 85 14.69 16.96 -14.58
C PHE A 85 15.87 17.86 -15.01
N GLY A 86 15.89 19.13 -14.61
CA GLY A 86 16.90 20.10 -15.01
C GLY A 86 16.75 20.60 -16.45
N ARG A 87 17.65 21.51 -16.85
CA ARG A 87 17.51 22.32 -18.09
C ARG A 87 17.46 21.51 -19.40
N TRP A 88 18.15 20.37 -19.44
CA TRP A 88 18.18 19.47 -20.59
C TRP A 88 17.61 18.08 -20.29
N GLY A 89 17.39 17.73 -19.02
CA GLY A 89 16.96 16.39 -18.66
C GLY A 89 15.54 16.10 -19.11
N TRP A 90 14.63 17.10 -19.12
CA TRP A 90 13.30 16.87 -19.70
C TRP A 90 13.34 16.53 -21.19
N TRP A 91 14.18 17.22 -21.97
CA TRP A 91 14.35 16.91 -23.39
C TRP A 91 14.85 15.47 -23.59
N LYS A 92 15.77 15.02 -22.73
CA LYS A 92 16.24 13.64 -22.73
C LYS A 92 15.14 12.64 -22.33
N VAL A 93 14.33 12.95 -21.32
CA VAL A 93 13.20 12.10 -20.89
C VAL A 93 12.13 12.04 -21.98
N TRP A 94 11.82 13.16 -22.61
CA TRP A 94 10.91 13.22 -23.76
C TRP A 94 11.44 12.37 -24.92
N LEU A 95 12.72 12.54 -25.30
CA LEU A 95 13.36 11.74 -26.33
C LEU A 95 13.31 10.25 -25.97
N PHE A 96 13.57 9.89 -24.72
CA PHE A 96 13.47 8.52 -24.23
C PHE A 96 12.05 7.98 -24.32
N ARG A 97 11.02 8.74 -23.90
CA ARG A 97 9.61 8.34 -24.02
C ARG A 97 9.20 8.10 -25.48
N THR A 98 9.65 8.97 -26.39
CA THR A 98 9.32 8.87 -27.82
C THR A 98 10.13 7.77 -28.54
N ALA A 99 11.40 7.58 -28.17
CA ALA A 99 12.30 6.62 -28.80
C ALA A 99 12.15 5.21 -28.23
N MET A 100 11.73 5.04 -26.97
CA MET A 100 11.62 3.73 -26.31
C MET A 100 10.74 2.73 -27.09
N PRO A 101 9.56 3.09 -27.63
CA PRO A 101 8.77 2.18 -28.47
C PRO A 101 9.47 1.83 -29.80
N MET A 102 10.37 2.68 -30.28
CA MET A 102 11.15 2.50 -31.51
C MET A 102 12.53 1.90 -31.26
N LEU A 103 12.90 1.65 -29.99
CA LEU A 103 14.21 1.14 -29.57
C LEU A 103 14.66 -0.08 -30.38
N PRO A 104 13.78 -1.05 -30.71
CA PRO A 104 14.20 -2.21 -31.50
C PRO A 104 14.60 -1.83 -32.92
N THR A 105 13.85 -0.95 -33.56
CA THR A 105 14.12 -0.43 -34.89
C THR A 105 15.41 0.40 -34.89
N ILE A 106 15.61 1.20 -33.85
CA ILE A 106 16.83 2.00 -33.66
C ILE A 106 18.04 1.08 -33.44
N LEU A 107 17.93 0.03 -32.62
CA LEU A 107 19.00 -0.95 -32.40
C LEU A 107 19.34 -1.71 -33.68
N CYS A 108 18.34 -2.18 -34.42
CA CYS A 108 18.55 -2.82 -35.73
C CYS A 108 19.23 -1.87 -36.73
N ALA A 109 18.74 -0.64 -36.86
CA ALA A 109 19.33 0.36 -37.74
C ALA A 109 20.77 0.72 -37.32
N SER A 110 21.03 0.79 -36.00
CA SER A 110 22.36 1.04 -35.45
C SER A 110 23.32 -0.12 -35.72
N LEU A 111 22.87 -1.37 -35.57
CA LEU A 111 23.65 -2.56 -35.90
C LEU A 111 23.99 -2.60 -37.40
N VAL A 112 23.03 -2.29 -38.26
CA VAL A 112 23.26 -2.16 -39.71
C VAL A 112 24.25 -1.03 -40.00
N GLY A 113 24.09 0.13 -39.36
CA GLY A 113 25.00 1.27 -39.50
C GLY A 113 26.43 0.94 -39.06
N VAL A 114 26.60 0.25 -37.93
CA VAL A 114 27.90 -0.23 -37.44
C VAL A 114 28.49 -1.23 -38.43
N ALA A 115 27.71 -2.19 -38.92
CA ALA A 115 28.17 -3.17 -39.91
C ALA A 115 28.63 -2.50 -41.21
N LEU A 116 27.85 -1.55 -41.75
CA LEU A 116 28.21 -0.77 -42.93
C LEU A 116 29.49 0.05 -42.70
N THR A 117 29.65 0.63 -41.51
CA THR A 117 30.85 1.39 -41.15
C THR A 117 32.08 0.48 -41.08
N LEU A 118 31.94 -0.72 -40.50
CA LEU A 118 33.03 -1.72 -40.47
C LEU A 118 33.40 -2.23 -41.87
N ILE A 119 32.41 -2.45 -42.74
CA ILE A 119 32.64 -2.80 -44.15
C ILE A 119 33.39 -1.68 -44.87
N LEU A 120 32.99 -0.42 -44.67
CA LEU A 120 33.68 0.75 -45.24
C LEU A 120 35.12 0.87 -44.75
N VAL A 121 35.36 0.67 -43.45
CA VAL A 121 36.71 0.65 -42.87
C VAL A 121 37.55 -0.45 -43.51
N GLY A 122 37.01 -1.67 -43.66
CA GLY A 122 37.68 -2.78 -44.34
C GLY A 122 38.03 -2.48 -45.81
N ALA A 123 37.10 -1.88 -46.56
CA ALA A 123 37.31 -1.48 -47.95
C ALA A 123 38.41 -0.41 -48.08
N LEU A 124 38.41 0.59 -47.18
CA LEU A 124 39.43 1.64 -47.15
C LEU A 124 40.83 1.09 -46.81
N LEU A 125 40.92 0.10 -45.92
CA LEU A 125 42.16 -0.61 -45.63
C LEU A 125 42.68 -1.37 -46.86
N ALA A 126 41.80 -2.05 -47.60
CA ALA A 126 42.14 -2.78 -48.82
C ALA A 126 42.67 -1.86 -49.95
N TRP A 127 42.21 -0.60 -49.99
CA TRP A 127 42.69 0.42 -50.94
C TRP A 127 43.90 1.23 -50.44
N GLY A 128 44.53 0.82 -49.33
CA GLY A 128 45.72 1.49 -48.80
C GLY A 128 45.45 2.83 -48.11
N ARG A 129 44.18 3.21 -47.87
CA ARG A 129 43.81 4.44 -47.16
C ARG A 129 43.77 4.24 -45.64
N ILE A 130 44.91 3.83 -45.09
CA ILE A 130 45.04 3.40 -43.68
C ILE A 130 44.62 4.51 -42.71
N TYR A 131 45.12 5.74 -42.89
CA TYR A 131 44.82 6.86 -41.98
C TYR A 131 43.33 7.23 -41.94
N LEU A 132 42.62 7.15 -43.06
CA LEU A 132 41.19 7.45 -43.13
C LEU A 132 40.35 6.34 -42.48
N ALA A 133 40.70 5.07 -42.73
CA ALA A 133 40.08 3.93 -42.08
C ALA A 133 40.22 3.98 -40.54
N THR A 134 41.43 4.29 -40.04
CA THR A 134 41.67 4.42 -38.59
C THR A 134 40.91 5.59 -37.99
N ALA A 135 40.79 6.72 -38.69
CA ALA A 135 40.04 7.87 -38.21
C ALA A 135 38.54 7.58 -38.08
N ILE A 136 37.94 6.92 -39.08
CA ILE A 136 36.51 6.53 -39.06
C ILE A 136 36.24 5.51 -37.95
N PHE A 137 37.12 4.51 -37.79
CA PHE A 137 36.99 3.52 -36.74
C PHE A 137 37.13 4.13 -35.33
N ALA A 138 38.10 5.02 -35.14
CA ALA A 138 38.26 5.76 -33.89
C ALA A 138 37.03 6.64 -33.58
N ALA A 139 36.48 7.33 -34.59
CA ALA A 139 35.27 8.12 -34.44
C ALA A 139 34.06 7.27 -34.03
N LEU A 140 33.93 6.06 -34.58
CA LEU A 140 32.88 5.11 -34.19
C LEU A 140 33.01 4.67 -32.72
N ILE A 141 34.23 4.36 -32.27
CA ILE A 141 34.49 3.99 -30.86
C ILE A 141 34.18 5.17 -29.93
N ILE A 142 34.64 6.38 -30.28
CA ILE A 142 34.38 7.59 -29.49
C ILE A 142 32.87 7.84 -29.41
N LEU A 143 32.14 7.73 -30.52
CA LEU A 143 30.68 7.87 -30.54
C LEU A 143 30.00 6.83 -29.64
N LEU A 144 30.40 5.56 -29.73
CA LEU A 144 29.86 4.49 -28.89
C LEU A 144 30.14 4.75 -27.40
N CYS A 145 31.37 5.13 -27.05
CA CYS A 145 31.74 5.50 -25.68
C CYS A 145 30.94 6.71 -25.18
N CYS A 146 30.75 7.75 -25.99
CA CYS A 146 29.93 8.92 -25.64
C CYS A 146 28.46 8.53 -25.40
N VAL A 147 27.89 7.64 -26.22
CA VAL A 147 26.51 7.16 -26.05
C VAL A 147 26.38 6.35 -24.76
N VAL A 148 27.29 5.40 -24.52
CA VAL A 148 27.27 4.56 -23.31
C VAL A 148 27.46 5.39 -22.05
N THR A 149 28.46 6.29 -22.03
CA THR A 149 28.71 7.17 -20.88
C THR A 149 27.54 8.10 -20.60
N SER A 150 26.88 8.65 -21.63
CA SER A 150 25.69 9.49 -21.46
C SER A 150 24.46 8.73 -20.94
N LEU A 151 24.36 7.42 -21.19
CA LEU A 151 23.29 6.57 -20.64
C LEU A 151 23.58 6.20 -19.18
N LEU A 152 24.84 5.95 -18.83
CA LEU A 152 25.27 5.57 -17.48
C LEU A 152 25.26 6.76 -16.49
N SER A 153 25.46 7.99 -16.97
CA SER A 153 25.46 9.19 -16.12
C SER A 153 24.06 9.67 -15.67
N GLY A 154 22.98 8.98 -16.08
CA GLY A 154 21.60 9.43 -15.86
C GLY A 154 21.17 10.61 -16.77
N LEU A 155 19.87 10.75 -17.00
CA LEU A 155 19.32 11.81 -17.85
C LEU A 155 19.13 13.14 -17.09
N ALA A 156 18.96 13.10 -15.77
CA ALA A 156 18.71 14.26 -14.91
C ALA A 156 19.43 14.15 -13.55
N ARG A 157 19.77 15.31 -12.96
CA ARG A 157 20.37 15.40 -11.61
C ARG A 157 19.31 15.79 -10.60
N SER A 158 19.27 15.11 -9.45
CA SER A 158 18.29 15.33 -8.37
C SER A 158 18.74 16.36 -7.32
N ARG A 159 20.00 16.79 -7.34
CA ARG A 159 20.58 17.71 -6.33
C ARG A 159 19.84 19.04 -6.23
N GLU A 160 19.44 19.63 -7.36
CA GLU A 160 18.73 20.91 -7.34
C GLU A 160 17.37 20.82 -6.62
N PHE A 161 16.70 19.68 -6.82
CA PHE A 161 15.44 19.36 -6.17
C PHE A 161 15.65 19.07 -4.68
N SER A 162 16.67 18.27 -4.30
CA SER A 162 16.97 18.01 -2.88
C SER A 162 17.20 19.31 -2.11
N GLU A 163 18.03 20.22 -2.65
CA GLU A 163 18.30 21.51 -2.01
C GLU A 163 17.03 22.36 -1.85
N ALA A 164 16.18 22.44 -2.89
CA ALA A 164 14.94 23.20 -2.83
C ALA A 164 13.92 22.59 -1.86
N LEU A 165 13.81 21.25 -1.84
CA LEU A 165 12.97 20.53 -0.89
C LEU A 165 13.46 20.73 0.54
N GLY A 166 14.77 20.64 0.79
CA GLY A 166 15.36 20.87 2.11
C GLY A 166 15.03 22.25 2.68
N ILE A 167 15.13 23.30 1.86
CA ILE A 167 14.74 24.66 2.25
C ILE A 167 13.23 24.74 2.54
N LEU A 168 12.40 24.14 1.69
CA LEU A 168 10.94 24.12 1.87
C LEU A 168 10.56 23.44 3.21
N LEU A 169 11.18 22.31 3.53
CA LEU A 169 10.96 21.58 4.77
C LEU A 169 11.43 22.38 5.99
N GLN A 170 12.61 23.00 5.92
CA GLN A 170 13.15 23.85 6.97
C GLN A 170 12.20 25.00 7.29
N GLN A 171 11.73 25.74 6.27
CA GLN A 171 10.81 26.86 6.43
C GLN A 171 9.49 26.44 7.10
N ARG A 172 9.03 25.21 6.86
CA ARG A 172 7.79 24.70 7.47
C ARG A 172 7.99 24.20 8.90
N MET A 173 9.01 23.39 9.13
CA MET A 173 9.19 22.68 10.40
C MET A 173 9.92 23.50 11.45
N PHE A 174 10.87 24.33 11.02
CA PHE A 174 11.77 25.10 11.89
C PHE A 174 11.91 26.55 11.39
N PRO A 175 10.81 27.34 11.32
CA PRO A 175 10.84 28.69 10.76
C PRO A 175 11.81 29.64 11.48
N SER A 176 12.13 29.36 12.74
CA SER A 176 13.08 30.15 13.56
C SER A 176 14.55 29.81 13.30
N GLU A 177 14.87 28.75 12.56
CA GLU A 177 16.23 28.23 12.35
C GLU A 177 16.56 28.10 10.83
N PRO A 178 16.85 29.21 10.12
CA PRO A 178 16.93 29.26 8.66
C PRO A 178 18.03 28.39 8.01
N GLU A 179 19.07 28.03 8.76
CA GLU A 179 20.18 27.20 8.26
C GLU A 179 20.09 25.73 8.70
N ARG A 180 19.04 25.36 9.44
CA ARG A 180 18.89 23.99 9.94
C ARG A 180 18.55 23.04 8.79
N VAL A 181 19.33 21.97 8.69
CA VAL A 181 18.99 20.83 7.83
C VAL A 181 17.98 19.95 8.55
N VAL A 182 16.83 19.71 7.92
CA VAL A 182 15.82 18.76 8.42
C VAL A 182 16.33 17.34 8.23
N ARG A 183 16.41 16.57 9.31
CA ARG A 183 16.95 15.20 9.34
C ARG A 183 15.86 14.19 9.71
N MET A 184 16.10 12.91 9.43
CA MET A 184 15.12 11.85 9.74
C MET A 184 14.77 11.82 11.23
N GLY A 185 15.72 12.13 12.12
CA GLY A 185 15.49 12.20 13.56
C GLY A 185 14.58 13.33 14.04
N ASP A 186 14.18 14.28 13.17
CA ASP A 186 13.22 15.34 13.50
C ASP A 186 11.74 14.86 13.42
N TYR A 187 11.51 13.61 12.96
CA TYR A 187 10.19 12.98 12.85
C TYR A 187 9.97 11.94 13.94
N GLY A 188 8.70 11.65 14.26
CA GLY A 188 8.34 10.77 15.38
C GLY A 188 8.52 11.40 16.77
N CYS A 189 8.83 12.70 16.85
CA CYS A 189 8.93 13.49 18.07
C CYS A 189 8.10 14.78 17.98
N ASP A 190 7.87 15.43 19.13
CA ASP A 190 7.11 16.69 19.25
C ASP A 190 5.71 16.68 18.58
N GLY A 191 5.03 15.52 18.59
CA GLY A 191 3.72 15.36 17.98
C GLY A 191 3.73 15.26 16.44
N ARG A 192 4.91 15.18 15.81
CA ARG A 192 5.02 14.90 14.38
C ARG A 192 4.92 13.39 14.12
N PRO A 193 4.27 12.96 13.03
CA PRO A 193 4.22 11.56 12.65
C PRO A 193 5.62 11.00 12.38
N ILE A 194 5.77 9.70 12.58
CA ILE A 194 6.97 8.95 12.17
C ILE A 194 7.06 8.98 10.64
N LEU A 195 8.24 9.24 10.07
CA LEU A 195 8.47 9.23 8.62
C LEU A 195 9.41 8.09 8.24
N LYS A 196 9.00 7.23 7.30
CA LYS A 196 9.85 6.14 6.78
C LYS A 196 9.96 6.19 5.26
N ILE A 197 11.17 6.16 4.72
CA ILE A 197 11.42 6.27 3.27
C ILE A 197 12.24 5.06 2.81
N VAL A 198 11.77 4.41 1.75
CA VAL A 198 12.49 3.27 1.15
C VAL A 198 13.37 3.72 -0.01
N SER A 199 14.61 3.21 -0.06
CA SER A 199 15.48 3.30 -1.22
C SER A 199 16.17 1.96 -1.52
N ALA A 200 16.70 1.80 -2.72
CA ALA A 200 17.54 0.67 -3.08
C ALA A 200 19.01 1.07 -2.91
N ASN A 201 19.74 0.43 -1.98
CA ASN A 201 21.17 0.60 -1.82
C ASN A 201 21.91 -0.34 -2.79
N LEU A 202 22.45 0.24 -3.85
CA LEU A 202 23.17 -0.48 -4.91
C LEU A 202 24.58 -0.90 -4.48
N THR A 203 25.20 -0.20 -3.53
CA THR A 203 26.51 -0.59 -2.98
C THR A 203 26.40 -1.90 -2.21
N THR A 204 25.38 -2.05 -1.37
CA THR A 204 25.18 -3.26 -0.57
C THR A 204 24.32 -4.31 -1.26
N GLY A 205 23.63 -3.95 -2.34
CA GLY A 205 22.65 -4.81 -3.02
C GLY A 205 21.42 -5.11 -2.16
N LYS A 206 21.04 -4.18 -1.26
CA LYS A 206 19.95 -4.37 -0.29
C LYS A 206 19.00 -3.17 -0.31
N MET A 207 17.82 -3.37 0.23
CA MET A 207 16.92 -2.26 0.55
C MET A 207 17.46 -1.46 1.73
N GLU A 208 17.42 -0.14 1.63
CA GLU A 208 17.64 0.78 2.75
C GLU A 208 16.31 1.38 3.19
N LEU A 209 16.08 1.42 4.50
CA LEU A 209 14.92 2.09 5.10
C LEU A 209 15.45 3.27 5.90
N PHE A 210 15.24 4.48 5.38
CA PHE A 210 15.51 5.69 6.13
C PHE A 210 14.39 5.90 7.14
N SER A 211 14.75 6.00 8.42
CA SER A 211 13.80 6.22 9.52
C SER A 211 14.49 6.99 10.68
N PRO A 212 13.72 7.57 11.63
CA PRO A 212 14.29 8.24 12.80
C PRO A 212 15.18 7.29 13.62
N GLU A 213 14.86 6.00 13.68
CA GLU A 213 15.56 5.02 14.51
C GLU A 213 16.84 4.51 13.84
N ARG A 214 16.81 4.30 12.51
CA ARG A 214 17.92 3.68 11.77
C ARG A 214 18.91 4.70 11.22
N THR A 215 18.42 5.84 10.75
CA THR A 215 19.23 6.83 10.04
C THR A 215 18.93 8.26 10.52
N PRO A 216 18.95 8.55 11.84
CA PRO A 216 18.50 9.82 12.41
C PRO A 216 19.21 11.04 11.81
N ASN A 217 20.48 10.88 11.41
CA ASN A 217 21.30 11.97 10.92
C ASN A 217 21.14 12.22 9.41
N VAL A 218 20.46 11.38 8.65
CA VAL A 218 20.34 11.57 7.20
C VAL A 218 19.42 12.77 6.91
N PRO A 219 19.82 13.73 6.05
CA PRO A 219 18.94 14.79 5.58
C PRO A 219 17.73 14.20 4.85
N VAL A 220 16.52 14.62 5.22
CA VAL A 220 15.29 14.03 4.66
C VAL A 220 15.15 14.32 3.17
N ALA A 221 15.58 15.50 2.73
CA ALA A 221 15.56 15.85 1.31
C ALA A 221 16.44 14.91 0.47
N ASP A 222 17.60 14.48 1.01
CA ASP A 222 18.47 13.52 0.34
C ASP A 222 17.87 12.11 0.36
N ALA A 223 17.24 11.69 1.45
CA ALA A 223 16.50 10.42 1.51
C ALA A 223 15.37 10.37 0.47
N VAL A 224 14.59 11.45 0.31
CA VAL A 224 13.57 11.57 -0.73
C VAL A 224 14.21 11.54 -2.12
N ALA A 225 15.29 12.32 -2.33
CA ALA A 225 15.99 12.38 -3.61
C ALA A 225 16.55 11.00 -4.04
N ALA A 226 17.12 10.24 -3.10
CA ALA A 226 17.54 8.85 -3.31
C ALA A 226 16.36 7.95 -3.69
N SER A 227 15.23 8.10 -2.99
CA SER A 227 14.02 7.29 -3.22
C SER A 227 13.37 7.56 -4.58
N ILE A 228 13.51 8.75 -5.16
CA ILE A 228 12.95 9.11 -6.49
C ILE A 228 13.94 8.92 -7.65
N SER A 229 15.17 8.46 -7.39
CA SER A 229 16.21 8.30 -8.41
C SER A 229 15.92 7.11 -9.34
N LEU A 230 14.90 7.24 -10.19
CA LEU A 230 14.48 6.22 -11.14
C LEU A 230 15.64 5.77 -12.05
N PRO A 231 15.86 4.45 -12.23
CA PRO A 231 16.89 3.93 -13.11
C PRO A 231 16.87 4.58 -14.49
N ILE A 232 18.05 4.89 -15.03
CA ILE A 232 18.26 5.55 -16.33
C ILE A 232 17.84 7.03 -16.32
N ILE A 233 16.71 7.37 -15.72
CA ILE A 233 16.14 8.72 -15.74
C ILE A 233 16.91 9.68 -14.82
N PHE A 234 17.22 9.27 -13.60
CA PHE A 234 17.93 10.09 -12.62
C PHE A 234 19.29 9.48 -12.27
N GLU A 235 20.25 10.35 -11.97
CA GLU A 235 21.55 9.95 -11.42
C GLU A 235 21.35 9.29 -10.04
N PRO A 236 22.02 8.16 -9.76
CA PRO A 236 22.02 7.57 -8.42
C PRO A 236 22.62 8.57 -7.40
N LEU A 237 22.12 8.57 -6.17
CA LEU A 237 22.56 9.51 -5.14
C LEU A 237 23.51 8.83 -4.17
N ILE A 238 24.59 9.51 -3.78
CA ILE A 238 25.50 9.01 -2.75
C ILE A 238 25.09 9.58 -1.39
N ILE A 239 24.77 8.71 -0.44
CA ILE A 239 24.49 9.05 0.96
C ILE A 239 25.39 8.15 1.83
N ASP A 240 26.15 8.74 2.75
CA ASP A 240 27.06 8.01 3.65
C ASP A 240 27.93 6.96 2.90
N GLU A 241 28.57 7.40 1.79
CA GLU A 241 29.41 6.57 0.91
C GLU A 241 28.70 5.44 0.15
N ASN A 242 27.39 5.28 0.33
CA ASN A 242 26.58 4.29 -0.35
C ASN A 242 25.85 4.89 -1.55
N LEU A 243 25.74 4.12 -2.63
CA LEU A 243 25.03 4.51 -3.84
C LEU A 243 23.58 4.07 -3.75
N HIS A 244 22.65 5.02 -3.80
CA HIS A 244 21.22 4.78 -3.70
C HIS A 244 20.48 5.05 -5.01
N MET A 245 19.40 4.31 -5.22
CA MET A 245 18.48 4.40 -6.35
C MET A 245 17.03 4.24 -5.87
N ASP A 246 16.08 4.46 -6.77
CA ASP A 246 14.64 4.40 -6.48
C ASP A 246 14.24 3.11 -5.73
N GLY A 247 13.56 3.31 -4.61
CA GLY A 247 13.16 2.21 -3.72
C GLY A 247 12.11 1.27 -4.32
N GLY A 248 11.43 1.69 -5.40
CA GLY A 248 10.42 0.88 -6.09
C GLY A 248 10.99 -0.44 -6.59
N ILE A 249 12.29 -0.48 -6.90
CA ILE A 249 12.99 -1.67 -7.43
C ILE A 249 12.98 -2.81 -6.40
N VAL A 250 12.99 -2.46 -5.12
CA VAL A 250 13.09 -3.43 -4.01
C VAL A 250 11.77 -3.57 -3.26
N SER A 251 11.10 -2.46 -2.95
CA SER A 251 9.85 -2.45 -2.20
C SER A 251 9.02 -1.21 -2.54
N ASN A 252 8.07 -1.38 -3.47
CA ASN A 252 7.21 -0.29 -3.92
C ASN A 252 6.19 0.19 -2.88
N LEU A 253 5.77 -0.68 -1.96
CA LEU A 253 4.69 -0.39 -1.01
C LEU A 253 5.15 -0.68 0.43
N PRO A 254 5.62 0.33 1.17
CA PRO A 254 6.28 0.13 2.46
C PRO A 254 5.32 0.00 3.65
N ALA A 255 4.21 -0.73 3.51
CA ALA A 255 3.23 -0.92 4.59
C ALA A 255 3.80 -1.74 5.77
N TRP A 256 4.67 -2.71 5.47
CA TRP A 256 5.42 -3.52 6.45
C TRP A 256 6.37 -2.69 7.33
N SER A 257 6.70 -1.46 6.92
CA SER A 257 7.62 -0.63 7.71
C SER A 257 7.05 -0.22 9.08
N PHE A 258 5.75 -0.43 9.33
CA PHE A 258 5.06 -0.12 10.58
C PHE A 258 4.74 -1.36 11.44
N ASP A 259 5.37 -2.50 11.19
CA ASP A 259 5.05 -3.74 11.91
C ASP A 259 5.21 -3.61 13.44
N GLU A 260 6.30 -3.00 13.90
CA GLU A 260 6.53 -2.76 15.34
C GLU A 260 5.55 -1.72 15.91
N GLU A 261 5.33 -0.61 15.21
CA GLU A 261 4.40 0.43 15.66
C GLU A 261 2.96 -0.06 15.76
N ARG A 262 2.56 -0.97 14.89
CA ARG A 262 1.24 -1.62 14.91
C ARG A 262 1.07 -2.55 16.11
N GLU A 263 2.13 -3.24 16.52
CA GLU A 263 2.10 -4.06 17.73
C GLU A 263 2.00 -3.19 19.00
N LEU A 264 2.60 -2.01 18.98
CA LEU A 264 2.53 -1.03 20.08
C LEU A 264 1.19 -0.26 20.11
N ASP A 265 0.56 -0.04 18.95
CA ASP A 265 -0.72 0.65 18.81
C ASP A 265 -1.74 -0.18 17.98
N PRO A 266 -2.31 -1.25 18.56
CA PRO A 266 -3.17 -2.21 17.83
C PRO A 266 -4.51 -1.63 17.36
N ASP A 267 -4.89 -0.45 17.84
CA ASP A 267 -6.10 0.27 17.42
C ASP A 267 -5.83 1.24 16.26
N ALA A 268 -4.57 1.50 15.92
CA ALA A 268 -4.21 2.33 14.77
C ALA A 268 -4.35 1.52 13.48
N ILE A 269 -5.03 2.10 12.50
CA ILE A 269 -5.29 1.44 11.23
C ILE A 269 -4.08 1.66 10.30
N THR A 270 -3.60 0.60 9.65
CA THR A 270 -2.57 0.73 8.61
C THR A 270 -3.23 0.77 7.24
N LEU A 271 -3.05 1.88 6.52
CA LEU A 271 -3.58 2.09 5.17
C LEU A 271 -2.46 2.10 4.15
N ALA A 272 -2.55 1.23 3.17
CA ALA A 272 -1.63 1.14 2.05
C ALA A 272 -2.27 1.74 0.79
N VAL A 273 -1.80 2.90 0.35
CA VAL A 273 -2.31 3.61 -0.82
C VAL A 273 -1.49 3.20 -2.05
N GLU A 274 -2.15 2.50 -2.97
CA GLU A 274 -1.53 2.02 -4.19
C GLU A 274 -2.21 2.56 -5.44
N ILE A 275 -1.40 2.87 -6.45
CA ILE A 275 -1.88 3.39 -7.72
C ILE A 275 -1.78 2.31 -8.78
N GLN A 276 -2.93 1.84 -9.25
CA GLN A 276 -2.98 0.98 -10.42
C GLN A 276 -3.09 1.83 -11.68
N THR A 277 -2.23 1.55 -12.65
CA THR A 277 -2.48 2.01 -14.01
C THR A 277 -3.46 1.06 -14.66
N THR A 278 -4.51 1.62 -15.28
CA THR A 278 -5.40 0.89 -16.20
C THR A 278 -4.60 0.49 -17.43
N THR A 279 -3.72 -0.50 -17.28
CA THR A 279 -2.94 -1.04 -18.38
C THR A 279 -3.77 -2.17 -18.94
N GLU A 280 -4.47 -1.92 -20.04
CA GLU A 280 -4.98 -2.98 -20.92
C GLU A 280 -3.86 -4.03 -21.09
N ARG A 281 -4.18 -5.32 -20.92
CA ARG A 281 -3.25 -6.46 -21.07
C ARG A 281 -2.22 -6.17 -22.17
N ARG A 282 -0.99 -5.80 -21.78
CA ARG A 282 0.07 -5.50 -22.75
C ARG A 282 0.49 -6.79 -23.44
N ILE A 283 0.20 -6.90 -24.73
CA ILE A 283 0.78 -7.94 -25.58
C ILE A 283 2.29 -7.65 -25.65
N LEU A 284 3.08 -8.46 -24.95
CA LEU A 284 4.54 -8.33 -24.92
C LEU A 284 5.13 -8.87 -26.23
N ASN A 285 5.71 -7.99 -27.04
CA ASN A 285 6.55 -8.39 -28.17
C ASN A 285 7.98 -8.69 -27.68
N ARG A 286 8.70 -9.59 -28.37
CA ARG A 286 10.11 -9.99 -28.07
C ARG A 286 11.11 -8.83 -27.93
N LEU A 287 10.72 -7.62 -28.34
CA LEU A 287 11.58 -6.45 -28.39
C LEU A 287 11.18 -5.34 -27.39
N ASN A 288 10.02 -5.44 -26.74
CA ASN A 288 9.53 -4.44 -25.77
C ASN A 288 9.65 -4.93 -24.30
N TRP A 289 10.39 -6.02 -24.07
CA TRP A 289 10.49 -6.67 -22.77
C TRP A 289 11.25 -5.85 -21.72
N LEU A 290 12.21 -5.00 -22.12
CA LEU A 290 13.04 -4.23 -21.18
C LEU A 290 12.21 -3.22 -20.38
N GLY A 291 11.29 -2.51 -21.03
CA GLY A 291 10.38 -1.59 -20.36
C GLY A 291 9.41 -2.33 -19.42
N ALA A 292 8.94 -3.51 -19.82
CA ALA A 292 8.13 -4.38 -18.96
C ALA A 292 8.95 -4.91 -17.78
N PHE A 293 10.21 -5.27 -17.96
CA PHE A 293 11.11 -5.72 -16.89
C PHE A 293 11.31 -4.64 -15.83
N ILE A 294 11.60 -3.40 -16.24
CA ILE A 294 11.75 -2.27 -15.30
C ILE A 294 10.43 -2.04 -14.55
N GLN A 295 9.30 -2.04 -15.24
CA GLN A 295 8.00 -1.86 -14.59
C GLN A 295 7.65 -3.03 -13.65
N THR A 296 7.94 -4.27 -14.02
CA THR A 296 7.73 -5.43 -13.15
C THR A 296 8.66 -5.39 -11.94
N GLY A 297 9.91 -4.96 -12.09
CA GLY A 297 10.81 -4.74 -10.95
C GLY A 297 10.28 -3.65 -10.01
N LEU A 298 9.78 -2.54 -10.57
CA LEU A 298 9.27 -1.41 -9.79
C LEU A 298 7.88 -1.64 -9.17
N PHE A 299 7.01 -2.47 -9.76
CA PHE A 299 5.60 -2.58 -9.37
C PHE A 299 5.12 -4.02 -9.15
N GLY A 300 5.92 -5.03 -9.49
CA GLY A 300 5.54 -6.44 -9.37
C GLY A 300 5.63 -7.00 -7.94
N SER A 301 6.26 -6.28 -7.00
CA SER A 301 6.43 -6.71 -5.62
C SER A 301 5.33 -6.24 -4.66
N SER A 302 4.40 -5.37 -5.10
CA SER A 302 3.37 -4.78 -4.23
C SER A 302 2.52 -5.83 -3.50
N GLU A 303 2.16 -6.92 -4.18
CA GLU A 303 1.31 -7.97 -3.59
C GLU A 303 2.05 -8.79 -2.52
N LEU A 304 3.38 -8.93 -2.61
CA LEU A 304 4.20 -9.54 -1.57
C LEU A 304 4.32 -8.64 -0.34
N ASN A 305 4.42 -7.33 -0.54
CA ASN A 305 4.60 -6.36 0.55
C ASN A 305 3.37 -6.22 1.45
N LEU A 306 2.17 -6.46 0.92
CA LEU A 306 0.92 -6.42 1.70
C LEU A 306 0.70 -7.68 2.55
N ARG A 307 1.11 -8.86 2.05
CA ARG A 307 0.98 -10.13 2.79
C ARG A 307 1.84 -10.16 4.06
N ALA A 308 2.94 -9.41 4.08
CA ALA A 308 3.79 -9.29 5.27
C ALA A 308 3.16 -8.40 6.35
N ALA A 309 2.41 -7.37 5.95
CA ALA A 309 1.90 -6.32 6.82
C ALA A 309 0.53 -6.66 7.43
N GLY A 310 0.31 -7.89 7.92
CA GLY A 310 -1.01 -8.36 8.39
C GLY A 310 -1.84 -7.31 9.14
N GLN A 311 -3.11 -7.12 8.77
CA GLN A 311 -4.01 -6.01 9.17
C GLN A 311 -3.85 -4.68 8.41
N ALA A 312 -3.01 -4.59 7.39
CA ALA A 312 -3.00 -3.43 6.48
C ALA A 312 -4.17 -3.50 5.50
N GLU A 313 -4.88 -2.38 5.37
CA GLU A 313 -6.02 -2.23 4.46
C GLU A 313 -5.53 -1.50 3.19
N ARG A 314 -6.00 -1.94 2.02
CA ARG A 314 -5.48 -1.47 0.73
C ARG A 314 -6.44 -0.48 0.09
N LEU A 315 -5.97 0.74 -0.16
CA LEU A 315 -6.68 1.73 -0.96
C LEU A 315 -6.08 1.75 -2.36
N GLU A 316 -6.72 1.02 -3.27
CA GLU A 316 -6.36 1.00 -4.68
C GLU A 316 -7.05 2.13 -5.43
N LEU A 317 -6.28 3.00 -6.09
CA LEU A 317 -6.80 4.06 -6.96
C LEU A 317 -6.32 3.84 -8.39
N SER A 318 -7.23 3.97 -9.35
CA SER A 318 -6.93 3.80 -10.76
C SER A 318 -6.70 5.15 -11.45
N THR A 319 -5.77 5.18 -12.41
CA THR A 319 -5.55 6.36 -13.26
C THR A 319 -5.11 5.97 -14.66
N SER A 320 -5.41 6.85 -15.61
CA SER A 320 -4.91 6.80 -16.98
C SER A 320 -3.49 7.34 -17.14
N LEU A 321 -2.95 8.03 -16.11
CA LEU A 321 -1.65 8.68 -16.16
C LEU A 321 -0.48 7.69 -16.29
N HIS A 322 0.49 8.04 -17.13
CA HIS A 322 1.73 7.29 -17.25
C HIS A 322 2.81 7.76 -16.27
N LEU A 323 3.76 6.87 -15.94
CA LEU A 323 4.84 7.10 -14.96
C LEU A 323 5.63 8.40 -15.21
N LEU A 324 5.94 8.71 -16.46
CA LEU A 324 6.82 9.82 -16.85
C LEU A 324 6.05 11.01 -17.45
N GLU A 325 4.74 11.10 -17.23
CA GLU A 325 3.86 12.14 -17.77
C GLU A 325 3.90 13.42 -16.92
N PHE A 326 5.09 14.01 -16.74
CA PHE A 326 5.28 15.23 -15.94
C PHE A 326 4.99 16.54 -16.71
N ASP A 327 4.45 16.43 -17.93
CA ASP A 327 4.05 17.53 -18.82
C ASP A 327 2.54 17.82 -18.82
N LEU A 328 1.85 17.43 -17.76
CA LEU A 328 0.43 17.69 -17.55
C LEU A 328 0.12 19.19 -17.46
N SER A 329 -1.00 19.61 -18.03
CA SER A 329 -1.58 20.92 -17.71
C SER A 329 -2.08 20.91 -16.27
N ILE A 330 -2.01 22.07 -15.62
CA ILE A 330 -2.52 22.25 -14.26
C ILE A 330 -4.00 21.86 -14.15
N ASP A 331 -4.83 22.18 -15.15
CA ASP A 331 -6.26 21.80 -15.14
C ASP A 331 -6.46 20.28 -15.17
N ARG A 332 -5.65 19.56 -15.96
CA ARG A 332 -5.71 18.10 -15.98
C ARG A 332 -5.19 17.50 -14.69
N ALA A 333 -4.12 18.07 -14.11
CA ALA A 333 -3.60 17.63 -12.82
C ALA A 333 -4.66 17.80 -11.72
N VAL A 334 -5.32 18.97 -11.64
CA VAL A 334 -6.42 19.23 -10.69
C VAL A 334 -7.56 18.23 -10.88
N LYS A 335 -7.97 17.99 -12.14
CA LYS A 335 -9.02 17.00 -12.43
C LYS A 335 -8.65 15.61 -11.91
N GLU A 336 -7.46 15.11 -12.21
CA GLU A 336 -7.01 13.78 -11.75
C GLU A 336 -6.96 13.69 -10.21
N VAL A 337 -6.61 14.78 -9.52
CA VAL A 337 -6.65 14.82 -8.04
C VAL A 337 -8.08 14.76 -7.51
N LEU A 338 -9.02 15.52 -8.09
CA LEU A 338 -10.43 15.53 -7.67
C LEU A 338 -11.14 14.20 -7.96
N ASP A 339 -10.87 13.60 -9.13
CA ASP A 339 -11.38 12.28 -9.49
C ASP A 339 -10.85 11.23 -8.49
N ALA A 340 -9.56 11.29 -8.14
CA ALA A 340 -8.95 10.42 -7.13
C ALA A 340 -9.50 10.66 -5.71
N GLU A 341 -9.75 11.91 -5.31
CA GLU A 341 -10.38 12.25 -4.03
C GLU A 341 -11.79 11.67 -3.92
N THR A 342 -12.58 11.78 -4.98
CA THR A 342 -13.94 11.22 -5.03
C THR A 342 -13.92 9.71 -4.88
N ALA A 343 -13.04 9.03 -5.64
CA ALA A 343 -12.87 7.59 -5.57
C ALA A 343 -12.35 7.12 -4.20
N ALA A 344 -11.37 7.84 -3.64
CA ALA A 344 -10.82 7.55 -2.31
C ALA A 344 -11.88 7.75 -1.22
N THR A 345 -12.65 8.84 -1.27
CA THR A 345 -13.71 9.13 -0.30
C THR A 345 -14.78 8.04 -0.31
N ALA A 346 -15.26 7.63 -1.48
CA ALA A 346 -16.26 6.56 -1.59
C ALA A 346 -15.75 5.24 -0.99
N LYS A 347 -14.48 4.87 -1.28
CA LYS A 347 -13.87 3.65 -0.73
C LYS A 347 -13.66 3.74 0.78
N LEU A 348 -13.15 4.87 1.28
CA LEU A 348 -12.93 5.11 2.71
C LEU A 348 -14.26 5.11 3.47
N ASP A 349 -15.33 5.68 2.91
CA ASP A 349 -16.65 5.67 3.56
C ASP A 349 -17.25 4.29 3.67
N LYS A 350 -17.16 3.52 2.58
CA LYS A 350 -17.55 2.11 2.56
C LYS A 350 -16.79 1.30 3.62
N TRP A 351 -15.48 1.52 3.72
CA TRP A 351 -14.59 0.73 4.56
C TRP A 351 -14.55 1.16 6.05
N LEU A 352 -14.49 2.46 6.36
CA LEU A 352 -14.36 2.96 7.73
C LEU A 352 -15.67 3.02 8.50
N PHE A 353 -16.79 3.24 7.80
CA PHE A 353 -18.08 3.49 8.44
C PHE A 353 -19.11 2.42 8.05
N GLN A 354 -19.44 2.33 6.76
CA GLN A 354 -20.58 1.52 6.34
C GLN A 354 -20.37 0.03 6.66
N THR A 355 -19.19 -0.50 6.36
CA THR A 355 -18.88 -1.91 6.57
C THR A 355 -18.84 -2.27 8.07
N PRO A 356 -18.04 -1.60 8.93
CA PRO A 356 -18.02 -1.90 10.36
C PRO A 356 -19.35 -1.67 11.05
N GLU A 357 -20.09 -0.60 10.72
CA GLU A 357 -21.39 -0.33 11.33
C GLU A 357 -22.41 -1.40 10.97
N THR A 358 -22.46 -1.83 9.70
CA THR A 358 -23.38 -2.88 9.25
C THR A 358 -23.10 -4.20 9.96
N TYR A 359 -21.83 -4.62 10.06
CA TYR A 359 -21.49 -5.85 10.78
C TYR A 359 -21.72 -5.73 12.29
N ALA A 360 -21.42 -4.57 12.90
CA ALA A 360 -21.67 -4.35 14.33
C ALA A 360 -23.17 -4.32 14.65
N GLU A 361 -23.98 -3.70 13.79
CA GLU A 361 -25.44 -3.72 13.88
C GLU A 361 -26.00 -5.14 13.72
N ALA A 362 -25.48 -5.89 12.74
CA ALA A 362 -25.82 -7.31 12.58
C ALA A 362 -25.49 -8.11 13.84
N CYS A 363 -24.29 -7.97 14.41
CA CYS A 363 -23.93 -8.63 15.68
C CYS A 363 -24.87 -8.24 16.83
N ARG A 364 -25.23 -6.95 16.95
CA ARG A 364 -26.17 -6.47 17.99
C ARG A 364 -27.56 -7.06 17.82
N PHE A 365 -28.08 -7.07 16.61
CA PHE A 365 -29.41 -7.62 16.31
C PHE A 365 -29.45 -9.13 16.52
N THR A 366 -28.45 -9.86 16.00
CA THR A 366 -28.30 -11.30 16.24
C THR A 366 -28.19 -11.62 17.73
N LYS A 367 -27.48 -10.81 18.52
CA LYS A 367 -27.44 -11.00 19.97
C LYS A 367 -28.83 -10.85 20.58
N GLY A 368 -29.60 -9.83 20.18
CA GLY A 368 -30.98 -9.65 20.64
C GLY A 368 -31.87 -10.86 20.34
N LEU A 369 -31.83 -11.37 19.11
CA LEU A 369 -32.56 -12.59 18.72
C LEU A 369 -32.18 -13.79 19.61
N VAL A 370 -30.89 -14.00 19.82
CA VAL A 370 -30.39 -15.11 20.64
C VAL A 370 -30.80 -14.94 22.11
N ASP A 371 -30.70 -13.72 22.64
CA ASP A 371 -31.12 -13.41 24.00
C ASP A 371 -32.62 -13.74 24.19
N ASP A 372 -33.47 -13.31 23.26
CA ASP A 372 -34.92 -13.55 23.30
C ASP A 372 -35.25 -15.05 23.30
N VAL A 373 -34.58 -15.83 22.44
CA VAL A 373 -34.77 -17.29 22.35
C VAL A 373 -34.31 -17.99 23.64
N ILE A 374 -33.15 -17.60 24.19
CA ILE A 374 -32.63 -18.20 25.43
C ILE A 374 -33.50 -17.81 26.63
N GLU A 375 -33.95 -16.56 26.71
CA GLU A 375 -34.84 -16.10 27.79
C GLU A 375 -36.17 -16.84 27.76
N ALA A 376 -36.76 -17.04 26.57
CA ALA A 376 -38.00 -17.78 26.41
C ALA A 376 -37.85 -19.28 26.74
N ALA A 377 -36.74 -19.90 26.35
CA ALA A 377 -36.51 -21.32 26.54
C ALA A 377 -36.09 -21.69 27.97
N LEU A 378 -35.28 -20.85 28.62
CA LEU A 378 -34.59 -21.19 29.87
C LEU A 378 -34.94 -20.30 31.08
N ASP A 379 -35.83 -19.31 30.92
CA ASP A 379 -36.17 -18.29 31.93
C ASP A 379 -34.93 -17.58 32.52
N GLN A 380 -33.85 -17.50 31.74
CA GLN A 380 -32.58 -16.95 32.16
C GLN A 380 -32.46 -15.48 31.80
N ARG A 381 -32.83 -14.58 32.72
CA ARG A 381 -32.62 -13.13 32.51
C ARG A 381 -31.14 -12.81 32.22
N ASN A 382 -30.91 -12.03 31.16
CA ASN A 382 -29.60 -11.59 30.68
C ASN A 382 -28.64 -12.78 30.44
N PRO A 383 -28.90 -13.59 29.40
CA PRO A 383 -28.04 -14.70 29.04
C PRO A 383 -26.68 -14.14 28.63
N LYS A 384 -25.62 -14.64 29.27
CA LYS A 384 -24.25 -14.18 29.05
C LYS A 384 -23.73 -14.62 27.69
N VAL A 385 -24.19 -13.99 26.61
CA VAL A 385 -23.94 -14.41 25.23
C VAL A 385 -23.08 -13.39 24.50
N ARG A 386 -22.17 -13.90 23.66
CA ARG A 386 -21.44 -13.15 22.66
C ARG A 386 -21.84 -13.62 21.27
N VAL A 387 -21.92 -12.66 20.35
CA VAL A 387 -21.99 -12.91 18.92
C VAL A 387 -20.73 -12.32 18.28
N ALA A 388 -20.06 -13.09 17.43
CA ALA A 388 -18.91 -12.66 16.66
C ALA A 388 -19.00 -13.16 15.22
N ILE A 389 -18.44 -12.38 14.29
CA ILE A 389 -18.38 -12.75 12.87
C ILE A 389 -16.93 -13.10 12.52
N ALA A 390 -16.74 -14.36 12.11
CA ALA A 390 -15.48 -14.91 11.66
C ALA A 390 -15.39 -14.83 10.12
N ILE A 391 -14.43 -14.07 9.60
CA ILE A 391 -14.25 -13.80 8.17
C ILE A 391 -12.83 -14.23 7.75
N PRO A 392 -12.62 -14.82 6.57
CA PRO A 392 -11.27 -15.04 6.04
C PRO A 392 -10.58 -13.69 5.74
N ASP A 393 -9.32 -13.55 6.14
CA ASP A 393 -8.49 -12.44 5.65
C ASP A 393 -8.14 -12.68 4.16
N VAL A 394 -8.03 -11.62 3.36
CA VAL A 394 -7.73 -11.72 1.92
C VAL A 394 -6.44 -12.50 1.70
N GLY A 395 -6.51 -13.56 0.90
CA GLY A 395 -5.37 -14.43 0.58
C GLY A 395 -5.02 -15.47 1.67
N HIS A 396 -5.73 -15.50 2.80
CA HIS A 396 -5.60 -16.53 3.82
C HIS A 396 -6.55 -17.69 3.54
N THR A 397 -6.03 -18.93 3.52
CA THR A 397 -6.81 -20.13 3.22
C THR A 397 -6.94 -21.12 4.38
N ARG A 398 -6.28 -20.83 5.51
CA ARG A 398 -6.19 -21.74 6.68
C ARG A 398 -6.67 -21.12 7.99
N SER A 399 -7.19 -19.89 7.95
CA SER A 399 -7.55 -19.15 9.16
C SER A 399 -8.73 -18.21 8.91
N LEU A 400 -9.52 -17.99 9.96
CA LEU A 400 -10.56 -16.96 10.04
C LEU A 400 -10.20 -15.95 11.11
N ARG A 401 -10.67 -14.71 10.99
CA ARG A 401 -10.50 -13.67 12.01
C ARG A 401 -11.86 -13.25 12.57
N LEU A 402 -11.96 -13.19 13.89
CA LEU A 402 -13.15 -12.72 14.62
C LEU A 402 -13.23 -11.18 14.53
N ARG A 403 -13.58 -10.62 13.37
CA ARG A 403 -13.45 -9.17 13.08
C ARG A 403 -14.41 -8.29 13.87
N TYR A 404 -15.65 -8.73 14.04
CA TYR A 404 -16.71 -7.97 14.68
C TYR A 404 -17.34 -8.81 15.77
N SER A 405 -17.64 -8.21 16.93
CA SER A 405 -18.33 -8.91 18.02
C SER A 405 -19.14 -7.97 18.89
N THR A 406 -20.22 -8.50 19.46
CA THR A 406 -21.06 -7.83 20.46
C THR A 406 -21.31 -8.80 21.62
N GLY A 407 -21.38 -8.25 22.84
CA GLY A 407 -21.83 -9.00 24.02
C GLY A 407 -20.80 -9.04 25.14
N TYR A 408 -19.52 -8.80 24.83
CA TYR A 408 -18.44 -8.67 25.81
C TYR A 408 -17.23 -7.91 25.22
N GLU A 409 -17.32 -6.58 25.23
CA GLU A 409 -16.23 -5.70 24.80
C GLU A 409 -15.01 -5.86 25.74
N GLY A 410 -13.80 -6.09 25.20
CA GLY A 410 -12.56 -6.10 25.98
C GLY A 410 -11.99 -7.47 26.40
N HIS A 411 -12.47 -8.59 25.84
CA HIS A 411 -11.79 -9.88 26.00
C HIS A 411 -10.56 -10.03 25.09
N HIS A 412 -9.57 -10.81 25.53
CA HIS A 412 -8.31 -11.01 24.81
C HIS A 412 -8.42 -11.76 23.47
N ASP A 413 -9.56 -12.40 23.21
CA ASP A 413 -9.84 -13.08 21.96
C ASP A 413 -10.63 -12.24 20.94
N GLU A 414 -10.85 -10.97 21.23
CA GLU A 414 -11.37 -10.00 20.28
C GLU A 414 -10.37 -9.86 19.10
N ARG A 415 -10.87 -9.91 17.86
CA ARG A 415 -10.04 -9.89 16.63
C ARG A 415 -9.02 -11.03 16.52
N MET A 416 -9.18 -12.10 17.30
CA MET A 416 -8.30 -13.27 17.25
C MET A 416 -8.34 -13.92 15.86
N LEU A 417 -7.16 -14.25 15.35
CA LEU A 417 -6.99 -15.13 14.19
C LEU A 417 -7.05 -16.59 14.64
N ILE A 418 -8.14 -17.27 14.28
CA ILE A 418 -8.40 -18.67 14.61
C ILE A 418 -8.07 -19.58 13.40
N PRO A 419 -7.45 -20.76 13.62
CA PRO A 419 -7.23 -21.72 12.55
C PRO A 419 -8.56 -22.35 12.12
N ILE A 420 -8.69 -22.66 10.83
CA ILE A 420 -9.83 -23.43 10.34
C ILE A 420 -9.77 -24.86 10.89
N ASP A 421 -8.56 -25.41 11.00
CA ASP A 421 -8.34 -26.70 11.65
C ASP A 421 -8.37 -26.55 13.17
N GLY A 422 -9.19 -27.36 13.84
CA GLY A 422 -9.23 -27.44 15.29
C GLY A 422 -10.07 -26.38 15.99
N THR A 423 -11.00 -25.73 15.28
CA THR A 423 -12.03 -24.85 15.87
C THR A 423 -13.41 -25.16 15.32
N VAL A 424 -14.44 -24.91 16.13
CA VAL A 424 -15.86 -25.12 15.74
C VAL A 424 -16.24 -24.20 14.57
N ALA A 425 -15.81 -22.94 14.60
CA ALA A 425 -16.02 -22.00 13.52
C ALA A 425 -15.33 -22.43 12.21
N GLY A 426 -14.12 -22.98 12.31
CA GLY A 426 -13.41 -23.53 11.17
C GLY A 426 -14.08 -24.76 10.56
N GLN A 427 -14.70 -25.60 11.38
CA GLN A 427 -15.47 -26.73 10.91
C GLN A 427 -16.75 -26.29 10.20
N ALA A 428 -17.51 -25.37 10.78
CA ALA A 428 -18.68 -24.76 10.15
C ALA A 428 -18.34 -24.11 8.79
N TRP A 429 -17.20 -23.43 8.71
CA TRP A 429 -16.69 -22.87 7.46
C TRP A 429 -16.42 -23.93 6.39
N LYS A 430 -15.84 -25.06 6.77
CA LYS A 430 -15.48 -26.14 5.83
C LYS A 430 -16.68 -26.92 5.33
N THR A 431 -17.60 -27.27 6.21
CA THR A 431 -18.72 -28.15 5.84
C THR A 431 -19.90 -27.36 5.28
N GLY A 432 -20.06 -26.09 5.68
CA GLY A 432 -21.26 -25.30 5.36
C GLY A 432 -22.46 -25.64 6.26
N ASP A 433 -22.25 -26.48 7.28
CA ASP A 433 -23.27 -26.85 8.27
C ASP A 433 -23.06 -26.09 9.58
N SER A 434 -24.12 -25.95 10.37
CA SER A 434 -24.04 -25.40 11.72
C SER A 434 -23.44 -26.42 12.69
N TRP A 435 -22.59 -25.96 13.61
CA TRP A 435 -21.94 -26.80 14.60
C TRP A 435 -22.15 -26.25 16.01
N PHE A 436 -22.52 -27.13 16.94
CA PHE A 436 -22.71 -26.80 18.35
C PHE A 436 -21.83 -27.70 19.23
N GLU A 437 -21.14 -27.10 20.19
CA GLU A 437 -20.24 -27.80 21.12
C GLU A 437 -20.37 -27.24 22.54
N LEU A 438 -20.28 -28.13 23.53
CA LEU A 438 -20.24 -27.79 24.94
C LEU A 438 -18.78 -27.69 25.42
N ALA A 439 -18.52 -26.81 26.37
CA ALA A 439 -17.21 -26.72 27.02
C ALA A 439 -17.16 -27.68 28.24
N PRO A 440 -16.04 -28.39 28.48
CA PRO A 440 -14.78 -28.32 27.74
C PRO A 440 -14.91 -28.89 26.32
N LEU A 441 -14.41 -28.14 25.35
CA LEU A 441 -14.50 -28.50 23.93
C LEU A 441 -13.86 -29.86 23.68
N SER A 442 -14.44 -30.61 22.74
CA SER A 442 -13.92 -31.92 22.35
C SER A 442 -12.44 -31.84 21.93
N PRO A 443 -11.66 -32.94 22.02
CA PRO A 443 -10.24 -32.93 21.66
C PRO A 443 -9.98 -32.38 20.25
N GLU A 444 -10.94 -32.58 19.33
CA GLU A 444 -10.93 -32.06 17.97
C GLU A 444 -10.92 -30.52 17.94
N PHE A 445 -11.72 -29.85 18.78
CA PHE A 445 -11.87 -28.39 18.81
C PHE A 445 -11.11 -27.71 19.97
N SER A 446 -10.40 -28.49 20.77
CA SER A 446 -9.66 -28.02 21.94
C SER A 446 -8.39 -27.22 21.60
N LEU A 447 -8.07 -27.08 20.32
CA LEU A 447 -6.81 -26.52 19.83
C LEU A 447 -5.60 -27.22 20.49
N ALA A 448 -5.62 -28.53 20.71
CA ALA A 448 -4.62 -29.24 21.55
C ALA A 448 -3.15 -29.05 21.10
N ALA A 449 -2.92 -28.81 19.81
CA ALA A 449 -1.59 -28.73 19.23
C ALA A 449 -0.70 -27.65 19.90
N PRO A 450 0.62 -27.88 20.07
CA PRO A 450 1.52 -26.96 20.78
C PRO A 450 1.50 -25.51 20.26
N GLU A 451 1.37 -25.33 18.94
CA GLU A 451 1.32 -24.06 18.23
C GLU A 451 0.12 -23.17 18.63
N HIS A 452 -0.94 -23.76 19.20
CA HIS A 452 -2.11 -23.02 19.64
C HIS A 452 -2.07 -22.62 21.12
N ARG A 453 -0.96 -22.85 21.83
CA ARG A 453 -0.84 -22.58 23.28
C ARG A 453 -1.26 -21.15 23.67
N LEU A 454 -0.86 -20.14 22.90
CA LEU A 454 -1.24 -18.74 23.18
C LEU A 454 -2.72 -18.49 22.90
N ARG A 455 -3.26 -19.08 21.82
CA ARG A 455 -4.69 -19.00 21.50
C ARG A 455 -5.55 -19.62 22.59
N ARG A 456 -5.18 -20.81 23.08
CA ARG A 456 -5.87 -21.46 24.21
C ARG A 456 -5.88 -20.62 25.48
N LYS A 457 -4.83 -19.83 25.73
CA LYS A 457 -4.77 -18.91 26.88
C LYS A 457 -5.61 -17.65 26.69
N ALA A 458 -5.81 -17.24 25.44
CA ALA A 458 -6.61 -16.07 25.11
C ALA A 458 -8.11 -16.39 24.98
N LEU A 459 -8.47 -17.67 24.76
CA LEU A 459 -9.86 -18.14 24.86
C LEU A 459 -10.45 -17.73 26.21
N ARG A 460 -11.72 -17.32 26.16
CA ARG A 460 -12.46 -16.89 27.33
C ARG A 460 -12.54 -17.99 28.40
N SER A 461 -12.22 -17.65 29.65
CA SER A 461 -12.19 -18.60 30.77
C SER A 461 -13.57 -19.09 31.22
N ASP A 462 -14.63 -18.31 30.98
CA ASP A 462 -16.00 -18.68 31.30
C ASP A 462 -16.77 -19.28 30.11
N LEU A 463 -16.11 -19.64 29.00
CA LEU A 463 -16.77 -20.33 27.87
C LEU A 463 -17.45 -21.63 28.33
N LYS A 464 -18.77 -21.73 28.12
CA LYS A 464 -19.59 -22.92 28.45
C LYS A 464 -20.12 -23.65 27.22
N TRP A 465 -20.35 -22.95 26.13
CA TRP A 465 -20.82 -23.54 24.87
C TRP A 465 -20.52 -22.60 23.70
N VAL A 466 -20.49 -23.16 22.51
CA VAL A 466 -20.30 -22.43 21.25
C VAL A 466 -21.20 -23.01 20.16
N LEU A 467 -21.84 -22.14 19.40
CA LEU A 467 -22.65 -22.42 18.22
C LEU A 467 -22.05 -21.62 17.06
N CYS A 468 -21.73 -22.28 15.96
CA CYS A 468 -21.21 -21.64 14.76
C CYS A 468 -22.14 -21.88 13.59
N ILE A 469 -22.65 -20.80 13.00
CA ILE A 469 -23.61 -20.84 11.88
C ILE A 469 -22.92 -20.24 10.65
N PRO A 470 -22.67 -21.03 9.59
CA PRO A 470 -22.09 -20.52 8.35
C PRO A 470 -23.14 -19.80 7.52
N ILE A 471 -22.77 -18.62 7.01
CA ILE A 471 -23.62 -17.76 6.18
C ILE A 471 -23.03 -17.69 4.77
N SER A 472 -23.83 -18.09 3.78
CA SER A 472 -23.53 -17.92 2.37
C SER A 472 -24.18 -16.65 1.84
N ILE A 473 -23.46 -15.91 1.00
CA ILE A 473 -23.97 -14.71 0.33
C ILE A 473 -24.39 -15.12 -1.09
N GLY A 474 -25.71 -15.16 -1.35
CA GLY A 474 -26.28 -15.68 -2.60
C GLY A 474 -26.05 -17.19 -2.76
N ASP A 475 -25.89 -17.66 -4.01
CA ASP A 475 -25.61 -19.08 -4.33
C ASP A 475 -24.11 -19.45 -4.21
N GLY A 476 -23.32 -18.60 -3.55
CA GLY A 476 -21.87 -18.73 -3.42
C GLY A 476 -21.43 -19.68 -2.29
N PRO A 477 -20.11 -19.90 -2.15
CA PRO A 477 -19.55 -20.55 -0.97
C PRO A 477 -19.85 -19.74 0.30
N VAL A 478 -19.60 -20.34 1.48
CA VAL A 478 -19.70 -19.64 2.76
C VAL A 478 -18.88 -18.35 2.72
N GLY A 479 -19.51 -17.22 3.01
CA GLY A 479 -18.86 -15.90 3.05
C GLY A 479 -18.25 -15.61 4.41
N PHE A 480 -18.95 -15.96 5.49
CA PHE A 480 -18.47 -15.85 6.87
C PHE A 480 -19.19 -16.80 7.82
N VAL A 481 -18.68 -16.94 9.04
CA VAL A 481 -19.32 -17.73 10.11
C VAL A 481 -19.74 -16.82 11.26
N VAL A 482 -21.00 -16.93 11.67
CA VAL A 482 -21.52 -16.30 12.89
C VAL A 482 -21.24 -17.25 14.05
N GLN A 483 -20.30 -16.87 14.91
CA GLN A 483 -20.00 -17.57 16.16
C GLN A 483 -20.82 -16.96 17.29
N ILE A 484 -21.61 -17.79 17.96
CA ILE A 484 -22.41 -17.46 19.12
C ILE A 484 -21.87 -18.29 20.28
N ASP A 485 -21.44 -17.65 21.36
CA ASP A 485 -20.89 -18.38 22.51
C ASP A 485 -21.42 -17.84 23.83
N GLY A 486 -21.63 -18.76 24.78
CA GLY A 486 -22.24 -18.44 26.07
C GLY A 486 -21.34 -18.72 27.27
N GLY A 487 -21.55 -17.93 28.32
CA GLY A 487 -20.85 -18.04 29.61
C GLY A 487 -21.65 -18.74 30.72
N ARG A 488 -22.86 -19.21 30.42
CA ARG A 488 -23.73 -19.97 31.34
C ARG A 488 -23.96 -21.37 30.80
N ASP A 489 -24.10 -22.32 31.72
CA ASP A 489 -24.41 -23.71 31.37
C ASP A 489 -25.84 -23.81 30.77
N LEU A 490 -25.99 -24.71 29.80
CA LEU A 490 -27.27 -25.07 29.18
C LEU A 490 -27.78 -26.38 29.82
N PRO A 491 -29.10 -26.57 29.94
CA PRO A 491 -29.66 -27.85 30.41
C PRO A 491 -29.34 -28.99 29.43
N GLU A 492 -29.22 -30.23 29.92
CA GLU A 492 -29.03 -31.41 29.07
C GLU A 492 -30.40 -32.04 28.70
N ASP A 493 -31.32 -31.25 28.13
CA ASP A 493 -32.65 -31.70 27.74
C ASP A 493 -32.99 -31.38 26.26
N GLU A 494 -34.12 -31.90 25.77
CA GLU A 494 -34.60 -31.66 24.40
C GLU A 494 -34.87 -30.17 24.10
N THR A 495 -35.00 -29.34 25.13
CA THR A 495 -35.23 -27.90 25.00
C THR A 495 -34.04 -27.22 24.35
N VAL A 496 -32.81 -27.67 24.61
CA VAL A 496 -31.60 -27.12 23.96
C VAL A 496 -31.57 -27.39 22.46
N GLY A 497 -31.94 -28.59 22.03
CA GLY A 497 -32.00 -28.91 20.59
C GLY A 497 -33.03 -28.06 19.84
N THR A 498 -34.18 -27.82 20.46
CA THR A 498 -35.22 -26.93 19.92
C THR A 498 -34.74 -25.47 19.87
N MET A 499 -34.09 -25.02 20.94
CA MET A 499 -33.52 -23.67 21.06
C MET A 499 -32.45 -23.39 19.99
N ILE A 500 -31.52 -24.33 19.79
CA ILE A 500 -30.46 -24.19 18.77
C ILE A 500 -31.06 -24.12 17.37
N THR A 501 -32.03 -24.98 17.05
CA THR A 501 -32.72 -24.97 15.75
C THR A 501 -33.44 -23.63 15.50
N SER A 502 -34.07 -23.06 16.54
CA SER A 502 -34.69 -21.73 16.46
C SER A 502 -33.64 -20.64 16.18
N ILE A 503 -32.56 -20.60 16.97
CA ILE A 503 -31.47 -19.63 16.78
C ILE A 503 -30.89 -19.75 15.36
N GLU A 504 -30.64 -20.97 14.88
CA GLU A 504 -30.12 -21.19 13.53
C GLU A 504 -31.06 -20.62 12.46
N THR A 505 -32.36 -20.88 12.58
CA THR A 505 -33.37 -20.42 11.63
C THR A 505 -33.43 -18.90 11.61
N ASP A 506 -33.55 -18.26 12.77
CA ASP A 506 -33.68 -16.80 12.90
C ASP A 506 -32.42 -16.08 12.39
N VAL A 507 -31.24 -16.61 12.68
CA VAL A 507 -29.96 -16.05 12.21
C VAL A 507 -29.83 -16.19 10.70
N ARG A 508 -30.14 -17.36 10.13
CA ARG A 508 -30.08 -17.56 8.68
C ARG A 508 -31.07 -16.68 7.93
N GLU A 509 -32.29 -16.53 8.43
CA GLU A 509 -33.30 -15.65 7.84
C GLU A 509 -32.86 -14.18 7.90
N PHE A 510 -32.35 -13.72 9.05
CA PHE A 510 -31.83 -12.37 9.21
C PHE A 510 -30.71 -12.04 8.22
N PHE A 511 -29.69 -12.89 8.13
CA PHE A 511 -28.59 -12.67 7.20
C PHE A 511 -28.99 -12.88 5.74
N GLY A 512 -29.98 -13.74 5.47
CA GLY A 512 -30.60 -13.89 4.15
C GLY A 512 -31.24 -12.60 3.65
N MET A 513 -31.95 -11.86 4.52
CA MET A 513 -32.51 -10.54 4.18
C MET A 513 -31.44 -9.48 3.90
N LEU A 514 -30.24 -9.65 4.45
CA LEU A 514 -29.11 -8.72 4.26
C LEU A 514 -28.15 -9.16 3.15
N ALA A 515 -28.41 -10.27 2.45
CA ALA A 515 -27.49 -10.86 1.49
C ALA A 515 -27.06 -9.88 0.39
N ASP A 516 -28.02 -9.13 -0.19
CA ASP A 516 -27.72 -8.14 -1.23
C ASP A 516 -26.84 -7.00 -0.70
N ARG A 517 -27.09 -6.53 0.53
CA ARG A 517 -26.29 -5.49 1.18
C ARG A 517 -24.86 -5.96 1.46
N PHE A 518 -24.68 -7.22 1.88
CA PHE A 518 -23.34 -7.79 2.07
C PHE A 518 -22.64 -8.07 0.73
N LYS A 519 -23.37 -8.46 -0.30
CA LYS A 519 -22.83 -8.67 -1.65
C LYS A 519 -22.31 -7.37 -2.26
N GLU A 520 -23.07 -6.28 -2.16
CA GLU A 520 -22.62 -4.94 -2.55
C GLU A 520 -21.38 -4.48 -1.75
N MET A 521 -21.18 -5.01 -0.53
CA MET A 521 -20.01 -4.68 0.28
C MET A 521 -18.74 -5.43 -0.16
N GLU A 522 -18.87 -6.67 -0.63
CA GLU A 522 -17.74 -7.48 -1.13
C GLU A 522 -17.25 -7.07 -2.52
N GLU A 523 -18.15 -6.54 -3.38
CA GLU A 523 -17.83 -6.01 -4.72
C GLU A 523 -17.17 -4.62 -4.68
#